data_AF-A0A7J9K8P0-F1
#
_entry.id   AF-A0A7J9K8P0-F1
#
_cell.length_a   1.000
_cell.length_b   1.000
_cell.length_c   1.000
_cell.angle_alpha   90.00
_cell.angle_beta   90.00
_cell.angle_gamma   90.00
#
_symmetry.space_group_name_H-M   'P 1'
#
loop_
_entity.id
_entity.type
_entity.pdbx_description
1 polymer ?
#
loop_
_entity_poly.entity_id
_entity_poly.type
_entity_poly.pdbx_seq_one_letter_code
_entity_poly.pdbx_strand_id
1 'polypeptide(L)' 'MIERCLLLHMNRQQCVKALAEYASIRPCITVTVWKELQKENRGFFEAYFHAISQYKPFM' A
#
# COMPACT_ATOMS: atom_id res chain seq x y z
N MET A 1 -3.70 -9.90 -1.28
CA MET A 1 -2.27 -9.69 -0.89
C MET A 1 -1.99 -8.22 -0.66
N ILE A 2 -2.09 -7.39 -1.71
CA ILE A 2 -2.02 -5.92 -1.58
C ILE A 2 -3.19 -5.35 -0.76
N GLU A 3 -4.38 -5.94 -0.86
CA GLU A 3 -5.55 -5.53 -0.07
C GLU A 3 -5.32 -5.69 1.43
N ARG A 4 -4.62 -6.75 1.87
CA ARG A 4 -4.24 -6.91 3.28
C ARG A 4 -3.27 -5.80 3.72
N CYS A 5 -2.33 -5.41 2.87
CA CYS A 5 -1.45 -4.27 3.16
C CYS A 5 -2.25 -2.97 3.25
N LEU A 6 -3.25 -2.76 2.41
CA LEU A 6 -4.15 -1.60 2.46
C LEU A 6 -5.01 -1.60 3.74
N LEU A 7 -5.57 -2.75 4.13
CA LEU A 7 -6.33 -2.91 5.37
C LEU A 7 -5.48 -2.66 6.62
N LEU A 8 -4.18 -2.95 6.55
CA LEU A 8 -3.22 -2.66 7.62
C LEU A 8 -2.67 -1.23 7.57
N HIS A 9 -3.28 -0.33 6.78
CA HIS A 9 -2.86 1.07 6.65
C HIS A 9 -1.39 1.22 6.26
N MET A 10 -0.86 0.31 5.45
CA MET A 10 0.52 0.39 4.97
C MET A 10 0.65 1.41 3.83
N ASN A 11 1.68 2.24 3.90
CA ASN A 11 2.09 3.03 2.75
C ASN A 11 2.78 2.15 1.69
N ARG A 12 3.02 2.72 0.50
CA ARG A 12 3.60 1.99 -0.63
C ARG A 12 4.90 1.26 -0.27
N GLN A 13 5.80 1.91 0.48
CA GLN A 13 7.10 1.31 0.82
C GLN A 13 6.93 0.14 1.79
N GLN A 14 6.08 0.29 2.81
CA GLN A 14 5.77 -0.78 3.75
C GLN A 14 5.14 -1.99 3.05
N CYS A 15 4.19 -1.74 2.14
CA CYS A 15 3.57 -2.78 1.32
C CYS A 15 4.60 -3.52 0.44
N VAL A 16 5.49 -2.78 -0.25
CA VAL A 16 6.56 -3.37 -1.06
C VAL A 16 7.49 -4.25 -0.23
N LYS A 17 7.94 -3.76 0.93
CA LYS A 17 8.81 -4.51 1.82
C LYS A 17 8.12 -5.76 2.36
N ALA A 18 6.90 -5.63 2.87
CA ALA A 18 6.15 -6.75 3.43
C ALA A 18 5.87 -7.84 2.38
N LEU A 19 5.48 -7.46 1.16
CA LEU A 19 5.23 -8.46 0.11
C LEU A 19 6.51 -9.11 -0.40
N ALA A 20 7.64 -8.41 -0.38
CA ALA A 20 8.93 -9.01 -0.71
C ALA A 20 9.40 -9.99 0.38
N GLU A 21 9.25 -9.64 1.64
CA GLU A 21 9.71 -10.46 2.77
C GLU A 21 8.80 -11.67 3.03
N TYR A 22 7.49 -11.44 3.14
CA TYR A 22 6.54 -12.48 3.58
C TYR A 22 5.91 -13.29 2.44
N ALA A 23 5.96 -12.77 1.21
CA ALA A 23 5.35 -13.43 0.05
C ALA A 23 6.33 -13.65 -1.12
N SER A 24 7.62 -13.32 -0.94
CA SER A 24 8.66 -13.44 -1.98
C SER A 24 8.28 -12.76 -3.31
N ILE A 25 7.43 -11.72 -3.27
CA ILE A 25 7.04 -10.97 -4.46
C ILE A 25 8.14 -9.97 -4.80
N ARG A 26 8.59 -9.97 -6.06
CA ARG A 26 9.59 -9.00 -6.52
C ARG A 26 9.06 -7.56 -6.35
N PRO A 27 9.84 -6.64 -5.75
CA PRO A 27 9.43 -5.25 -5.52
C PRO A 27 8.89 -4.54 -6.76
N CYS A 28 9.47 -4.81 -7.93
CA CYS A 28 9.02 -4.22 -9.20
C CYS A 28 7.56 -4.57 -9.54
N ILE A 29 7.12 -5.79 -9.23
CA ILE A 29 5.74 -6.22 -9.46
C ILE A 29 4.79 -5.45 -8.55
N THR A 30 5.10 -5.37 -7.25
CA THR A 30 4.28 -4.62 -6.28
C THR A 30 4.20 -3.14 -6.65
N VAL A 31 5.30 -2.52 -7.08
CA VAL A 31 5.30 -1.11 -7.49
C VAL A 31 4.43 -0.89 -8.73
N THR A 32 4.51 -1.77 -9.73
CA THR A 32 3.70 -1.66 -10.95
C THR A 32 2.22 -1.83 -10.62
N VAL A 33 1.84 -2.88 -9.88
CA VAL A 33 0.44 -3.11 -9.48
C VAL A 33 -0.10 -1.95 -8.64
N TRP A 34 0.69 -1.43 -7.70
CA TRP A 34 0.29 -0.28 -6.88
C TRP A 34 0.04 0.98 -7.72
N LYS A 35 0.86 1.23 -8.76
CA LYS A 35 0.68 2.37 -9.67
C LYS A 35 -0.60 2.24 -10.50
N GLU A 36 -0.85 1.07 -11.09
CA GLU A 36 -2.08 0.84 -11.86
C GLU A 36 -3.33 0.93 -10.96
N LEU A 37 -3.28 0.35 -9.76
CA LEU A 37 -4.39 0.49 -8.79
C LEU A 37 -4.68 1.94 -8.42
N GLN A 38 -3.64 2.76 -8.22
CA GLN A 38 -3.80 4.19 -7.96
C GLN A 38 -4.43 4.94 -9.13
N LYS A 39 -4.05 4.58 -10.35
CA LYS A 39 -4.57 5.19 -11.57
C LYS A 39 -6.06 4.86 -11.77
N GLU A 40 -6.42 3.59 -11.60
CA GLU A 40 -7.80 3.11 -11.76
C GLU A 40 -8.70 3.57 -10.60
N ASN A 41 -8.17 3.72 -9.39
CA ASN A 41 -8.95 3.99 -8.17
C ASN A 41 -8.48 5.25 -7.45
N ARG A 42 -8.30 6.34 -8.19
CA ARG A 42 -7.71 7.58 -7.66
C ARG A 42 -8.40 8.12 -6.41
N GLY A 43 -9.73 8.19 -6.41
CA GLY A 43 -10.50 8.71 -5.27
C GLY A 43 -10.36 7.85 -4.01
N PHE A 44 -10.28 6.52 -4.16
CA PHE A 44 -9.98 5.63 -3.04
C PHE A 44 -8.60 5.91 -2.48
N PHE A 45 -7.58 6.01 -3.33
CA PHE A 45 -6.21 6.23 -2.85
C PHE A 45 -6.00 7.64 -2.25
N GLU A 46 -6.69 8.67 -2.73
CA GLU A 46 -6.68 10.00 -2.10
C GLU A 46 -7.26 9.96 -0.68
N ALA A 47 -8.44 9.35 -0.51
CA ALA A 47 -9.06 9.16 0.81
C ALA A 47 -8.20 8.25 1.71
N TYR A 48 -7.64 7.20 1.14
CA TYR A 48 -6.74 6.28 1.83
C TYR A 48 -5.51 7.02 2.35
N PHE A 49 -4.78 7.76 1.49
CA PHE A 49 -3.59 8.53 1.89
C PHE A 49 -3.90 9.58 2.96
N HIS A 50 -5.06 10.22 2.89
CA HIS A 50 -5.54 11.11 3.94
C HIS A 50 -5.73 10.36 5.26
N ALA A 51 -6.38 9.19 5.25
CA ALA A 51 -6.62 8.39 6.44
C ALA A 51 -5.32 7.88 7.09
N ILE A 52 -4.35 7.41 6.30
CA ILE A 52 -3.02 7.00 6.84
C ILE A 52 -2.24 8.18 7.42
N SER A 53 -2.37 9.37 6.84
CA SER A 53 -1.74 10.57 7.38
C SER A 53 -2.33 10.98 8.74
N GLN A 54 -3.58 10.63 9.01
CA GLN A 54 -4.26 10.88 10.29
C GLN A 54 -4.02 9.77 11.31
N TYR A 55 -3.73 8.54 10.84
CA TYR A 55 -3.29 7.43 11.66
C TYR A 55 -1.85 7.70 12.15
N LYS A 56 -1.73 8.40 13.27
CA LYS A 56 -0.56 8.24 14.15
C LYS A 56 -0.71 6.88 14.82
N PRO A 57 0.17 5.89 14.58
CA PRO A 57 0.35 4.89 15.62
C PRO A 57 0.72 5.69 16.87
N PHE A 58 0.03 5.44 17.98
CA PHE A 58 0.48 5.94 19.28
C PHE A 58 1.99 5.66 19.37
N MET A 59 2.77 6.75 19.55
CA MET A 59 4.22 6.85 19.81
C MET A 59 5.06 5.58 19.67
#